data_AF-A0A7E4ZYP8-F1
#
_entry.id   AF-A0A7E4ZYP8-F1
#
_cell.length_a   1.000
_cell.length_b   1.000
_cell.length_c   1.000
_cell.angle_alpha   90.00
_cell.angle_beta   90.00
_cell.angle_gamma   90.00
#
_symmetry.space_group_name_H-M   'P 1'
#
loop_
_entity.id
_entity.type
_entity.pdbx_description
1 polymer ?
#
loop_
_entity_poly.entity_id
_entity_poly.type
_entity_poly.pdbx_seq_one_letter_code
_entity_poly.pdbx_strand_id
1 'polypeptide(L)'
;MSAPNQLPTTAPPTYGAPPSAAVVQRIKAQSAQDPNRRKTRDQEGCLNSIANFAPAIPDGTARYIMNRAGVNDPTDMAVRTVNVATQKVMTELFTDMMLVSQMRGRQKPNEVGRRVMTMEDLEQVLRERDVRP
;
A
#
# COMPACT_ATOMS: atom_id res chain seq x y z
N MET A 1 -35.04 -1.12 48.40
CA MET A 1 -35.59 -1.10 47.02
C MET A 1 -34.54 -0.45 46.13
N SER A 2 -33.66 -1.25 45.53
CA SER A 2 -32.52 -0.77 44.74
C SER A 2 -32.64 -1.31 43.33
N ALA A 3 -32.73 -0.42 42.35
CA ALA A 3 -32.88 -0.75 40.93
C ALA A 3 -31.59 -1.34 40.35
N PRO A 4 -31.65 -2.34 39.45
CA PRO A 4 -30.48 -2.89 38.79
C PRO A 4 -30.01 -1.99 37.64
N ASN A 5 -28.72 -1.70 37.65
CA ASN A 5 -27.98 -0.91 36.67
C ASN A 5 -27.86 -1.71 35.35
N GLN A 6 -28.49 -1.25 34.26
CA GLN A 6 -28.35 -1.88 32.94
C GLN A 6 -27.12 -1.32 32.21
N LEU A 7 -26.19 -2.19 31.81
CA LEU A 7 -25.08 -1.86 30.92
C LEU A 7 -25.60 -1.57 29.49
N PRO A 8 -25.05 -0.58 28.76
CA PRO A 8 -25.32 -0.43 27.34
C PRO A 8 -24.66 -1.56 26.54
N THR A 9 -25.48 -2.36 25.86
CA THR A 9 -25.03 -3.38 24.92
C THR A 9 -24.47 -2.72 23.66
N THR A 10 -23.15 -2.63 23.53
CA THR A 10 -22.50 -2.22 22.29
C THR A 10 -22.46 -3.42 21.34
N ALA A 11 -23.19 -3.33 20.23
CA ALA A 11 -23.15 -4.30 19.15
C ALA A 11 -21.69 -4.52 18.67
N PRO A 12 -21.31 -5.74 18.25
CA PRO A 12 -19.97 -6.00 17.74
C PRO A 12 -19.72 -5.21 16.45
N PRO A 13 -18.49 -4.71 16.21
CA PRO A 13 -18.14 -4.03 14.97
C PRO A 13 -18.30 -5.00 13.79
N THR A 14 -19.18 -4.65 12.85
CA THR A 14 -19.36 -5.34 11.57
C THR A 14 -18.09 -5.19 10.72
N TYR A 15 -17.14 -6.11 10.89
CA TYR A 15 -16.00 -6.27 9.99
C TYR A 15 -16.44 -7.10 8.78
N GLY A 16 -16.94 -6.46 7.72
CA GLY A 16 -17.33 -7.26 6.55
C GLY A 16 -17.95 -6.56 5.34
N ALA A 17 -17.92 -5.24 5.22
CA ALA A 17 -18.31 -4.63 3.96
C ALA A 17 -17.12 -4.67 2.98
N PRO A 18 -17.20 -5.36 1.82
CA PRO A 18 -16.26 -5.10 0.73
C PRO A 18 -16.34 -3.59 0.43
N PRO A 19 -15.23 -2.91 0.11
CA PRO A 19 -15.29 -1.51 -0.27
C PRO A 19 -16.30 -1.38 -1.40
N SER A 20 -17.40 -0.68 -1.11
CA SER A 20 -18.49 -0.47 -2.07
C SER A 20 -17.89 -0.03 -3.40
N ALA A 21 -18.47 -0.48 -4.52
CA ALA A 21 -18.04 -0.06 -5.85
C ALA A 21 -17.93 1.48 -5.95
N ALA A 22 -18.70 2.21 -5.13
CA ALA A 22 -18.62 3.66 -4.96
C ALA A 22 -17.27 4.17 -4.38
N VAL A 23 -16.62 3.44 -3.48
CA VAL A 23 -15.29 3.79 -2.94
C VAL A 23 -14.20 3.54 -3.98
N VAL A 24 -14.26 2.41 -4.69
CA VAL A 24 -13.33 2.11 -5.79
C VAL A 24 -13.53 3.09 -6.94
N GLN A 25 -14.77 3.48 -7.23
CA GLN A 25 -15.11 4.54 -8.18
C GLN A 25 -14.66 5.92 -7.69
N ARG A 26 -14.73 6.23 -6.40
CA ARG A 26 -14.17 7.48 -5.85
C ARG A 26 -12.66 7.54 -5.96
N ILE A 27 -11.96 6.44 -5.69
CA ILE A 27 -10.49 6.37 -5.86
C ILE A 27 -10.12 6.50 -7.35
N LYS A 28 -10.86 5.84 -8.26
CA LYS A 28 -10.68 6.01 -9.71
C LYS A 28 -11.06 7.41 -10.20
N ALA A 29 -12.14 8.01 -9.69
CA ALA A 29 -12.60 9.34 -10.08
C ALA A 29 -11.67 10.44 -9.56
N GLN A 30 -11.14 10.30 -8.34
CA GLN A 30 -10.08 11.17 -7.81
C GLN A 30 -8.78 11.04 -8.61
N SER A 31 -8.49 9.87 -9.17
CA SER A 31 -7.35 9.71 -10.09
C SER A 31 -7.59 10.26 -11.50
N ALA A 32 -8.85 10.57 -11.86
CA ALA A 32 -9.25 10.97 -13.21
C ALA A 32 -9.52 12.48 -13.37
N GLN A 33 -9.66 13.25 -12.29
CA GLN A 33 -9.90 14.70 -12.34
C GLN A 33 -8.83 15.47 -11.58
N ASP A 34 -7.62 15.53 -12.15
CA ASP A 34 -6.72 16.65 -11.87
C ASP A 34 -6.10 17.12 -13.20
N PRO A 35 -6.48 18.29 -13.74
CA PRO A 35 -5.90 18.83 -14.97
C PRO A 35 -4.40 19.18 -14.84
N ASN A 36 -3.83 19.12 -13.63
CA ASN A 36 -2.41 19.38 -13.36
C ASN A 36 -1.49 18.15 -13.49
N ARG A 37 -2.04 16.97 -13.81
CA ARG A 37 -1.30 15.68 -13.90
C ARG A 37 -0.22 15.62 -14.99
N ARG A 38 -0.13 16.65 -15.84
CA ARG A 38 0.81 16.77 -16.96
C ARG A 38 1.86 17.87 -16.79
N LYS A 39 2.05 18.43 -15.59
CA LYS A 39 3.32 19.10 -15.33
C LYS A 39 4.35 18.00 -15.16
N THR A 40 5.08 17.74 -16.24
CA THR A 40 6.21 16.81 -16.32
C THR A 40 6.91 16.73 -14.98
N ARG A 41 6.80 15.57 -14.32
CA ARG A 41 7.61 15.11 -13.16
C ARG A 41 8.58 16.19 -12.71
N ASP A 42 8.10 17.10 -11.88
CA ASP A 42 8.98 18.07 -11.25
C ASP A 42 9.83 17.28 -10.26
N GLN A 43 10.98 16.78 -10.73
CA GLN A 43 11.89 15.97 -9.93
C GLN A 43 12.35 16.78 -8.71
N GLU A 44 12.60 18.07 -8.92
CA GLU A 44 12.98 19.01 -7.87
C GLU A 44 11.81 19.24 -6.91
N GLY A 45 10.60 19.46 -7.41
CA GLY A 45 9.38 19.55 -6.60
C GLY A 45 9.12 18.27 -5.77
N CYS A 46 9.38 17.10 -6.34
CA CYS A 46 9.31 15.82 -5.64
C CYS A 46 10.35 15.75 -4.50
N LEU A 47 11.61 16.04 -4.78
CA LEU A 47 12.69 16.05 -3.77
C LEU A 47 12.42 17.06 -2.66
N ASN A 48 11.91 18.25 -3.01
CA ASN A 48 11.50 19.27 -2.04
C ASN A 48 10.34 18.79 -1.16
N SER A 49 9.37 18.05 -1.71
CA SER A 49 8.28 17.47 -0.92
C SER A 49 8.73 16.32 -0.02
N ILE A 50 9.72 15.52 -0.46
CA ILE A 50 10.29 14.41 0.32
C ILE A 50 10.95 14.94 1.61
N ALA A 51 11.43 16.19 1.59
CA ALA A 51 12.07 16.78 2.75
C ALA A 51 11.19 16.84 4.00
N ASN A 52 9.88 17.04 3.81
CA ASN A 52 8.91 17.13 4.89
C ASN A 52 8.02 15.88 5.00
N PHE A 53 8.29 14.85 4.21
CA PHE A 53 7.51 13.62 4.21
C PHE A 53 8.04 12.65 5.26
N ALA A 54 7.16 12.16 6.13
CA ALA A 54 7.46 11.07 7.05
C ALA A 54 7.02 9.74 6.41
N PRO A 55 7.94 8.93 5.86
CA PRO A 55 7.58 7.67 5.23
C PRO A 55 7.04 6.65 6.24
N ALA A 56 6.21 5.72 5.75
CA ALA A 56 5.68 4.62 6.57
C ALA A 56 6.77 3.69 7.14
N ILE A 57 7.93 3.62 6.50
CA ILE A 57 9.11 2.90 7.00
C ILE A 57 9.91 3.86 7.90
N PRO A 58 10.20 3.51 9.16
CA PRO A 58 11.01 4.34 10.04
C PRO A 58 12.43 4.57 9.50
N ASP A 59 12.93 5.80 9.64
CA ASP A 59 14.26 6.20 9.15
C ASP A 59 15.41 5.37 9.78
N GLY A 60 15.25 4.89 11.02
CA GLY A 60 16.25 4.02 11.67
C GLY A 60 16.47 2.68 10.95
N THR A 61 15.40 2.05 10.48
CA THR A 61 15.47 0.79 9.72
C THR A 61 16.13 1.01 8.37
N ALA A 62 15.79 2.12 7.71
CA ALA A 62 16.35 2.49 6.42
C ALA A 62 17.86 2.76 6.52
N ARG A 63 18.31 3.51 7.53
CA ARG A 63 19.75 3.73 7.80
C ARG A 63 20.48 2.43 8.07
N TYR A 64 19.90 1.51 8.84
CA TYR A 64 20.51 0.19 9.07
C TYR A 64 20.72 -0.59 7.78
N ILE A 65 19.72 -0.63 6.89
CA ILE A 65 19.82 -1.30 5.59
C ILE A 65 20.87 -0.63 4.70
N MET A 66 20.92 0.71 4.68
CA MET A 66 21.92 1.47 3.92
C MET A 66 23.34 1.22 4.42
N ASN A 67 23.56 1.25 5.74
CA ASN A 67 24.86 0.96 6.35
C ASN A 67 25.30 -0.48 6.01
N ARG A 68 24.36 -1.44 6.04
CA ARG A 68 24.63 -2.82 5.62
C ARG A 68 25.00 -2.93 4.13
N ALA A 69 24.44 -2.07 3.29
CA ALA A 69 24.78 -1.98 1.87
C ALA A 69 26.09 -1.20 1.59
N GLY A 70 26.76 -0.70 2.63
CA GLY A 70 28.02 0.05 2.52
C GLY A 70 27.85 1.56 2.33
N VAL A 71 26.62 2.09 2.44
CA VAL A 71 26.36 3.53 2.42
C VAL A 71 26.37 4.05 3.85
N ASN A 72 27.51 4.62 4.25
CA ASN A 72 27.69 5.19 5.58
C ASN A 72 27.17 6.63 5.62
N ASP A 73 26.56 7.02 6.75
CA ASP A 73 26.06 8.36 7.04
C ASP A 73 25.21 9.02 5.93
N PRO A 74 24.14 8.36 5.45
CA PRO A 74 23.26 8.95 4.45
C PRO A 74 22.51 10.17 5.02
N THR A 75 22.36 11.21 4.20
CA THR A 75 21.55 12.38 4.55
C THR A 75 20.09 11.98 4.77
N ASP A 76 19.37 12.69 5.64
CA ASP A 76 17.94 12.41 5.91
C ASP A 76 17.10 12.43 4.62
N MET A 77 17.49 13.25 3.65
CA MET A 77 16.89 13.29 2.32
C MET A 77 17.11 12.00 1.54
N ALA A 78 18.34 11.48 1.54
CA ALA A 78 18.65 10.22 0.89
C ALA A 78 17.87 9.06 1.55
N VAL A 79 17.83 9.03 2.89
CA VAL A 79 17.10 8.03 3.66
C VAL A 79 15.61 8.01 3.29
N ARG A 80 14.96 9.18 3.31
CA ARG A 80 13.54 9.30 2.98
C ARG A 80 13.25 9.02 1.50
N THR A 81 14.15 9.42 0.61
CA THR A 81 14.02 9.13 -0.83
C THR A 81 14.01 7.63 -1.10
N VAL A 82 14.95 6.88 -0.51
CA VAL A 82 14.99 5.43 -0.65
C VAL A 82 13.76 4.78 -0.01
N ASN A 83 13.28 5.29 1.11
CA ASN A 83 12.03 4.81 1.72
C ASN A 83 10.83 4.97 0.78
N VAL A 84 10.66 6.14 0.18
CA VAL A 84 9.57 6.40 -0.78
C VAL A 84 9.74 5.54 -2.04
N ALA A 85 10.96 5.39 -2.55
CA ALA A 85 11.25 4.53 -3.70
C ALA A 85 10.90 3.07 -3.40
N THR A 86 11.27 2.56 -2.23
CA THR A 86 10.96 1.20 -1.78
C THR A 86 9.44 1.00 -1.67
N GLN A 87 8.74 1.95 -1.06
CA GLN A 87 7.27 1.90 -0.95
C GLN A 87 6.59 1.89 -2.33
N LYS A 88 7.10 2.67 -3.27
CA LYS A 88 6.62 2.66 -4.66
C LYS A 88 6.81 1.29 -5.31
N VAL A 89 8.01 0.71 -5.22
CA VAL A 89 8.32 -0.62 -5.80
C VAL A 89 7.41 -1.70 -5.21
N MET A 90 7.22 -1.70 -3.89
CA MET A 90 6.33 -2.66 -3.23
C MET A 90 4.87 -2.46 -3.66
N THR A 91 4.42 -1.21 -3.82
CA THR A 91 3.06 -0.90 -4.28
C THR A 91 2.82 -1.37 -5.71
N GLU A 92 3.80 -1.20 -6.59
CA GLU A 92 3.73 -1.72 -7.97
C GLU A 92 3.65 -3.25 -7.96
N LEU A 93 4.49 -3.93 -7.17
CA LEU A 93 4.45 -5.39 -7.04
C LEU A 93 3.09 -5.90 -6.53
N PHE A 94 2.56 -5.31 -5.47
CA PHE A 94 1.26 -5.70 -4.92
C PHE A 94 0.11 -5.41 -5.88
N THR A 95 0.21 -4.34 -6.68
CA THR A 95 -0.80 -4.03 -7.70
C THR A 95 -0.87 -5.13 -8.75
N ASP A 96 0.29 -5.62 -9.20
CA ASP A 96 0.38 -6.72 -10.17
C ASP A 96 -0.15 -8.03 -9.56
N MET A 97 0.28 -8.38 -8.34
CA MET A 97 -0.23 -9.56 -7.63
C MET A 97 -1.75 -9.49 -7.41
N MET A 98 -2.28 -8.30 -7.13
CA MET A 98 -3.70 -8.07 -6.97
C MET A 98 -4.46 -8.26 -8.28
N LEU A 99 -3.84 -7.97 -9.43
CA LEU A 99 -4.43 -8.23 -10.75
C LEU A 99 -4.44 -9.73 -11.06
N VAL A 100 -3.33 -10.44 -10.79
CA VAL A 100 -3.25 -11.91 -10.95
C VAL A 100 -4.29 -12.61 -10.07
N SER A 101 -4.35 -12.22 -8.79
CA SER A 101 -5.34 -12.73 -7.83
C SER A 101 -6.79 -12.46 -8.26
N GLN A 102 -7.05 -11.32 -8.94
CA GLN A 102 -8.35 -11.01 -9.55
C GLN A 102 -8.70 -11.92 -10.72
N MET A 103 -7.72 -12.18 -11.59
CA MET A 103 -7.92 -13.05 -12.74
C MET A 103 -8.20 -14.49 -12.30
N ARG A 104 -7.54 -14.97 -11.23
CA ARG A 104 -7.83 -16.27 -10.61
C ARG A 104 -9.18 -16.31 -9.88
N GLY A 105 -9.51 -15.25 -9.14
CA GLY A 105 -10.73 -15.14 -8.33
C GLY A 105 -12.05 -15.04 -9.09
N ARG A 106 -12.04 -14.94 -10.43
CA ARG A 106 -13.25 -15.03 -11.27
C ARG A 106 -13.92 -16.40 -11.26
N GLN A 107 -13.30 -17.43 -10.67
CA GLN A 107 -13.81 -18.80 -10.77
C GLN A 107 -14.70 -19.25 -9.60
N LYS A 108 -14.63 -18.67 -8.39
CA LYS A 108 -15.55 -19.02 -7.29
C LYS A 108 -15.78 -17.83 -6.34
N PRO A 109 -17.03 -17.33 -6.20
CA PRO A 109 -17.35 -16.33 -5.21
C PRO A 109 -17.40 -17.02 -3.84
N ASN A 110 -16.31 -16.97 -3.08
CA ASN A 110 -16.42 -17.29 -1.66
C ASN A 110 -17.19 -16.14 -0.99
N GLU A 111 -18.26 -16.48 -0.26
CA GLU A 111 -19.26 -15.57 0.33
C GLU A 111 -18.70 -14.57 1.35
N VAL A 112 -17.41 -14.62 1.66
CA VAL A 112 -16.71 -13.62 2.46
C VAL A 112 -15.71 -12.93 1.54
N GLY A 113 -16.01 -11.71 1.12
CA GLY A 113 -15.25 -10.88 0.16
C GLY A 113 -13.82 -10.50 0.56
N ARG A 114 -13.15 -11.30 1.41
CA ARG A 114 -11.75 -11.15 1.77
C ARG A 114 -10.89 -11.79 0.67
N ARG A 115 -10.27 -10.94 -0.15
CA ARG A 115 -9.24 -11.36 -1.08
C ARG A 115 -7.99 -11.78 -0.31
N VAL A 116 -7.45 -12.95 -0.64
CA VAL A 116 -6.21 -13.46 -0.08
C VAL A 116 -5.17 -13.49 -1.20
N MET A 117 -4.03 -12.83 -0.99
CA MET A 117 -2.86 -13.00 -1.84
C MET A 117 -2.18 -14.32 -1.45
N THR A 118 -1.94 -15.18 -2.43
CA THR A 118 -1.29 -16.49 -2.21
C THR A 118 0.13 -16.49 -2.77
N MET A 119 0.92 -17.49 -2.38
CA MET A 119 2.29 -17.67 -2.90
C MET A 119 2.31 -17.91 -4.42
N GLU A 120 1.29 -18.56 -4.97
CA GLU A 120 1.14 -18.75 -6.42
C GLU A 120 1.06 -17.40 -7.16
N ASP A 121 0.35 -16.41 -6.59
CA ASP A 121 0.27 -15.06 -7.18
C ASP A 121 1.63 -14.39 -7.19
N LEU A 122 2.41 -14.57 -6.12
CA LEU A 122 3.74 -14.00 -5.99
C LEU A 122 4.71 -14.65 -6.99
N GLU A 123 4.74 -15.97 -7.08
CA GLU A 123 5.61 -16.70 -8.01
C GLU A 123 5.32 -16.36 -9.48
N GLN A 124 4.06 -16.12 -9.82
CA GLN A 124 3.69 -15.68 -11.16
C GLN A 124 4.26 -14.29 -11.46
N VAL A 125 4.06 -13.32 -10.56
CA VAL A 125 4.54 -11.95 -10.77
C VAL A 125 6.08 -11.87 -10.74
N LEU A 126 6.74 -12.68 -9.90
CA LEU A 126 8.21 -12.74 -9.87
C LEU A 126 8.80 -13.32 -11.15
N ARG A 127 8.16 -14.35 -11.73
CA ARG A 127 8.54 -14.89 -13.05
C ARG A 127 8.42 -13.84 -14.16
N GLU A 128 7.36 -13.03 -14.12
CA GLU A 128 7.17 -11.95 -15.11
C GLU A 128 8.18 -10.81 -14.97
N ARG A 129 8.74 -10.63 -13.76
CA ARG A 129 9.76 -9.60 -13.46
C ARG A 129 11.21 -10.12 -13.60
N ASP A 130 11.42 -11.32 -14.15
CA ASP A 130 12.72 -12.02 -14.25
C ASP A 130 13.47 -12.16 -12.91
N VAL A 131 12.75 -12.09 -11.79
CA VAL A 131 13.31 -12.33 -10.47
C VAL A 131 13.13 -13.81 -10.16
N ARG A 132 14.20 -14.60 -10.33
CA ARG A 132 14.18 -16.02 -10.01
C ARG A 132 14.15 -16.18 -8.47
N PRO A 133 13.21 -16.95 -7.90
CA PRO A 133 13.18 -17.22 -6.47
C PRO A 133 14.40 -18.03 -6.02
#